data_AF-A0A1X7BUT1-F1
#
_entry.id   AF-A0A1X7BUT1-F1
#
_cell.length_a   1.000
_cell.length_b   1.000
_cell.length_c   1.000
_cell.angle_alpha   90.00
_cell.angle_beta   90.00
_cell.angle_gamma   90.00
#
_symmetry.space_group_name_H-M   'P 1'
#
loop_
_entity.id
_entity.type
_entity.pdbx_description
1 polymer ?
#
loop_
_entity_poly.entity_id
_entity_poly.type
_entity_poly.pdbx_seq_one_letter_code
_entity_poly.pdbx_strand_id
1 'polypeptide(L)'
;MLGTLSLIGLFVAGIWHAPLWILIPFTVLNSFIGVHFPSWKAQRLKADGTYWRTLIGSSPLQLVFAVLVFGVGYGIGVLFG
;
A
#
# COMPACT_ATOMS: atom_id res chain seq x y z
N MET A 1 11.64 0.55 5.26
CA MET A 1 11.16 -0.59 6.07
C MET A 1 9.65 -0.54 6.31
N LEU A 2 9.05 0.60 6.65
CA LEU A 2 7.60 0.71 6.89
C LEU A 2 6.73 0.24 5.71
N GLY A 3 7.06 0.59 4.47
CA GLY A 3 6.33 0.12 3.29
C GLY A 3 6.37 -1.40 3.14
N THR A 4 7.53 -2.02 3.39
CA THR A 4 7.70 -3.48 3.37
C THR A 4 6.86 -4.15 4.47
N LEU A 5 6.85 -3.60 5.69
CA LEU A 5 6.02 -4.11 6.78
C LEU A 5 4.53 -4.06 6.45
N SER A 6 4.09 -2.97 5.81
CA SER A 6 2.72 -2.83 5.32
C SER A 6 2.35 -3.89 4.28
N LEU A 7 3.24 -4.18 3.33
CA LEU A 7 3.04 -5.25 2.35
C LEU A 7 2.99 -6.64 2.99
N ILE A 8 3.86 -6.92 3.97
CA ILE A 8 3.81 -8.18 4.73
C ILE A 8 2.48 -8.29 5.48
N GLY A 9 2.01 -7.20 6.10
CA GLY A 9 0.69 -7.15 6.75
C GLY A 9 -0.45 -7.48 5.80
N LEU A 10 -0.45 -6.91 4.58
CA LEU A 10 -1.43 -7.22 3.54
C LEU A 10 -1.41 -8.69 3.12
N PHE A 11 -0.22 -9.27 2.99
CA PHE A 11 -0.05 -10.67 2.64
C PHE A 11 -0.63 -11.60 3.70
N VAL A 12 -0.28 -11.38 4.97
CA VAL A 12 -0.81 -12.15 6.12
C VAL A 12 -2.33 -11.99 6.23
N ALA A 13 -2.84 -10.78 6.05
CA ALA A 13 -4.28 -10.53 6.04
C ALA A 13 -4.99 -11.26 4.89
N GLY A 14 -4.34 -11.41 3.74
CA GLY A 14 -4.79 -12.27 2.65
C GLY A 14 -4.94 -13.72 3.08
N ILE A 15 -3.91 -14.30 3.70
CA ILE A 15 -3.93 -15.70 4.19
C ILE A 15 -5.09 -15.93 5.16
N TRP A 16 -5.40 -14.95 6.01
CA TRP A 16 -6.48 -15.04 6.99
C TRP A 16 -7.86 -14.66 6.44
N HIS A 17 -7.99 -14.47 5.12
CA HIS A 17 -9.24 -14.08 4.46
C HIS A 17 -9.88 -12.84 5.08
N ALA A 18 -9.06 -11.87 5.47
CA ALA A 18 -9.54 -10.61 6.03
C ALA A 18 -10.47 -9.89 5.04
N PRO A 19 -11.42 -9.08 5.54
CA PRO A 19 -12.40 -8.45 4.66
C PRO A 19 -11.75 -7.45 3.68
N LEU A 20 -12.22 -7.42 2.44
CA LEU A 20 -11.61 -6.64 1.34
C LEU A 20 -11.48 -5.13 1.61
N TRP A 21 -12.29 -4.57 2.51
CA TRP A 21 -12.23 -3.14 2.84
C TRP A 21 -10.87 -2.74 3.43
N ILE A 22 -10.06 -3.67 3.97
CA ILE A 22 -8.71 -3.37 4.46
C ILE A 22 -7.77 -2.87 3.35
N LEU A 23 -8.06 -3.17 2.08
CA LEU A 23 -7.24 -2.72 0.96
C LEU A 23 -7.20 -1.19 0.88
N ILE A 24 -8.28 -0.52 1.28
CA ILE A 24 -8.39 0.94 1.25
C ILE A 24 -7.41 1.61 2.22
N PRO A 25 -7.44 1.36 3.55
CA PRO A 25 -6.50 1.98 4.47
C PRO A 25 -5.05 1.62 4.18
N PHE A 26 -4.76 0.37 3.75
CA PHE A 26 -3.40 -0.02 3.36
C PHE A 26 -2.92 0.69 2.09
N THR A 27 -3.80 0.90 1.11
CA THR A 27 -3.48 1.70 -0.08
C THR A 27 -3.12 3.13 0.29
N VAL A 28 -3.93 3.76 1.15
CA VAL A 28 -3.68 5.13 1.62
C VAL A 28 -2.36 5.19 2.39
N LEU A 29 -2.12 4.23 3.29
CA LEU A 29 -0.87 4.14 4.04
C LEU A 29 0.35 3.96 3.13
N ASN A 30 0.28 3.06 2.15
CA ASN A 30 1.37 2.81 1.21
C ASN A 30 1.65 4.01 0.31
N SER A 31 0.60 4.70 -0.14
CA SER A 31 0.73 5.95 -0.90
C SER A 31 1.40 7.03 -0.07
N PHE A 32 0.98 7.18 1.19
CA PHE A 32 1.57 8.12 2.12
C PHE A 32 3.06 7.82 2.36
N ILE A 33 3.40 6.57 2.68
CA ILE A 33 4.78 6.13 2.86
C ILE A 33 5.59 6.38 1.57
N GLY A 34 5.05 6.06 0.40
CA GLY A 34 5.73 6.24 -0.89
C GLY A 34 6.06 7.70 -1.21
N VAL A 35 5.31 8.67 -0.70
CA VAL A 35 5.58 10.10 -0.85
C VAL A 35 6.55 10.62 0.23
N HIS A 36 6.55 10.02 1.43
CA HIS A 36 7.37 10.46 2.56
C HIS A 36 8.73 9.78 2.67
N PHE A 37 8.99 8.75 1.85
CA PHE A 37 10.28 8.08 1.79
C PHE A 37 10.90 8.20 0.39
N PRO A 38 12.15 8.68 0.28
CA PRO A 38 13.02 9.22 1.34
C PRO A 38 12.51 10.55 1.95
N SER A 39 12.96 10.92 3.15
CA SER A 39 12.40 12.02 3.97
C SER A 39 12.36 13.39 3.27
N TRP A 40 13.29 13.65 2.34
CA TRP A 40 13.35 14.89 1.56
C TRP A 40 12.29 14.96 0.45
N LYS A 41 11.74 13.82 0.00
CA LYS A 41 10.83 13.75 -1.15
C LYS A 41 9.54 14.55 -0.91
N ALA A 42 8.92 14.37 0.26
CA ALA A 42 7.71 15.09 0.60
C ALA A 42 7.94 16.61 0.69
N GLN A 43 9.10 17.04 1.22
CA GLN A 43 9.45 18.46 1.30
C GLN A 43 9.63 19.07 -0.10
N ARG A 44 10.34 18.37 -0.98
CA ARG A 44 10.51 18.78 -2.38
C ARG A 44 9.18 18.87 -3.12
N LEU A 45 8.32 17.86 -3.00
CA LEU A 45 6.99 17.87 -3.63
C LEU A 45 6.08 18.98 -3.10
N LYS A 46 6.22 19.36 -1.83
CA LYS A 46 5.52 20.52 -1.27
C LYS A 46 6.07 21.83 -1.84
N ALA A 47 7.38 21.96 -1.96
CA ALA A 47 8.03 23.12 -2.58
C ALA A 47 7.64 23.29 -4.06
N ASP A 48 7.52 22.17 -4.78
CA ASP A 48 7.11 22.12 -6.19
C ASP A 48 5.58 22.26 -6.37
N GLY A 49 4.80 22.37 -5.29
CA GLY A 49 3.33 22.48 -5.35
C GLY A 49 2.62 21.21 -5.85
N THR A 50 3.33 20.09 -6.01
CA THR A 50 2.83 18.84 -6.63
C THR A 50 2.51 17.74 -5.62
N TYR A 51 2.62 18.02 -4.31
CA TYR A 51 2.41 17.04 -3.23
C TYR A 51 1.11 16.25 -3.36
N TRP A 52 -0.04 16.92 -3.41
CA TRP A 52 -1.35 16.25 -3.44
C TRP A 52 -1.59 15.49 -4.74
N ARG A 53 -1.15 16.05 -5.87
CA ARG A 53 -1.21 15.38 -7.17
C ARG A 53 -0.38 14.10 -7.17
N THR A 54 0.79 14.12 -6.56
CA THR A 54 1.66 12.94 -6.47
C THR A 54 1.09 11.90 -5.52
N LEU A 55 0.59 12.33 -4.35
CA LEU A 55 -0.02 11.43 -3.37
C LEU A 55 -1.24 10.72 -3.97
N ILE A 56 -2.22 11.47 -4.46
CA ILE A 56 -3.47 10.93 -5.03
C ILE A 56 -3.18 10.18 -6.33
N GLY A 57 -2.28 10.70 -7.17
CA GLY A 57 -1.88 10.06 -8.42
C GLY A 57 -1.15 8.73 -8.22
N SER A 58 -0.49 8.54 -7.07
CA SER A 58 0.15 7.25 -6.73
C SER A 58 -0.84 6.21 -6.18
N SER A 59 -1.98 6.64 -5.64
CA SER A 59 -2.94 5.76 -4.97
C SER A 59 -3.48 4.62 -5.84
N PRO A 60 -3.84 4.81 -7.12
CA PRO A 60 -4.29 3.70 -7.97
C PRO A 60 -3.24 2.61 -8.13
N LEU A 61 -1.97 2.99 -8.32
CA LEU A 61 -0.88 2.02 -8.43
C LEU A 61 -0.67 1.27 -7.10
N GLN A 62 -0.77 1.98 -5.97
CA GLN A 62 -0.69 1.35 -4.65
C GLN A 62 -1.84 0.39 -4.39
N LEU A 63 -3.04 0.67 -4.90
CA LEU A 63 -4.17 -0.23 -4.81
C LEU A 63 -3.93 -1.51 -5.60
N VAL A 64 -3.43 -1.39 -6.84
CA VAL A 64 -3.09 -2.56 -7.66
C VAL A 64 -2.07 -3.44 -6.94
N PHE A 65 -1.01 -2.86 -6.37
CA PHE A 65 -0.05 -3.62 -5.58
C PHE A 65 -0.67 -4.25 -4.33
N ALA A 66 -1.53 -3.51 -3.62
CA ALA A 66 -2.21 -4.04 -2.45
C ALA A 66 -3.10 -5.25 -2.79
N VAL A 67 -3.86 -5.16 -3.89
CA VAL A 67 -4.71 -6.25 -4.39
C VAL A 67 -3.88 -7.47 -4.77
N LEU A 68 -2.76 -7.28 -5.47
CA LEU A 68 -1.89 -8.39 -5.87
C LEU A 68 -1.32 -9.10 -4.63
N VAL A 69 -0.76 -8.35 -3.69
CA VAL A 69 -0.14 -8.93 -2.49
C VAL A 69 -1.17 -9.64 -1.61
N PHE A 70 -2.32 -8.99 -1.39
CA PHE A 70 -3.44 -9.59 -0.66
C PHE A 70 -3.96 -10.85 -1.37
N GLY A 71 -4.14 -10.78 -2.69
CA GLY A 71 -4.66 -11.89 -3.51
C GLY A 71 -3.74 -13.10 -3.52
N VAL A 72 -2.42 -12.91 -3.54
CA VAL A 72 -1.46 -14.01 -3.40
C VAL A 72 -1.59 -14.65 -2.01
N GLY A 73 -1.66 -13.84 -0.95
CA GLY A 73 -1.89 -14.35 0.41
C GLY A 73 -3.19 -15.14 0.51
N TYR A 74 -4.28 -14.61 -0.04
CA TYR A 74 -5.59 -15.26 -0.08
C TYR A 74 -5.55 -16.60 -0.84
N GLY A 75 -4.92 -16.64 -2.01
CA GLY A 75 -4.75 -17.87 -2.78
C GLY A 75 -3.99 -18.94 -2.01
N ILE A 76 -2.94 -18.56 -1.28
CA ILE A 76 -2.20 -19.48 -0.39
C ILE A 76 -3.11 -19.95 0.75
N GLY A 77 -3.86 -19.06 1.38
CA GLY A 77 -4.81 -19.39 2.45
C GLY A 77 -5.86 -20.42 2.01
N VAL A 78 -6.36 -20.31 0.78
CA VAL A 78 -7.31 -21.27 0.19
C VAL A 78 -6.65 -22.61 -0.17
N LEU A 79 -5.38 -22.62 -0.57
CA LEU A 79 -4.69 -23.84 -1.02
C LEU A 79 -4.15 -24.71 0.12
N PHE A 80 -3.78 -24.10 1.24
CA PHE A 80 -3.07 -24.76 2.35
C PHE A 80 -3.81 -24.71 3.70
N GLY A 81 -4.95 -24.03 3.76
CA GLY A 81 -5.87 -23.99 4.92
C GLY A 81 -7.15 -24.77 4.65
#